data_AF-A0A355W4G5-F1
#
_entry.id   AF-A0A355W4G5-F1
#
_cell.length_a   1.000
_cell.length_b   1.000
_cell.length_c   1.000
_cell.angle_alpha   90.00
_cell.angle_beta   90.00
_cell.angle_gamma   90.00
#
_symmetry.space_group_name_H-M   'P 1'
#
loop_
_entity.id
_entity.type
_entity.pdbx_description
1 polymer ?
#
loop_
_entity_poly.entity_id
_entity_poly.type
_entity_poly.pdbx_seq_one_letter_code
_entity_poly.pdbx_strand_id
1 'polypeptide(L)'
;MSRFGFNSKFIGTMFEQFNLWNKPLDEICRKSARIKVSQFMYTLTEEEYVDQDASLNEAVHKLIIGSHQSLLVTKEKDIIGLLRLKDVFEKVCSRINACKL
;
A
#
# COMPACT_ATOMS: atom_id res chain seq x y z
N MET A 1 22.09 -1.34 1.98
CA MET A 1 22.32 -0.86 0.60
C MET A 1 23.54 0.05 0.49
N SER A 2 23.82 0.93 1.46
CA SER A 2 25.05 1.75 1.53
C SER A 2 26.36 0.95 1.45
N ARG A 3 26.41 -0.25 2.05
CA ARG A 3 27.57 -1.17 1.99
C ARG A 3 27.94 -1.67 0.58
N PHE A 4 27.07 -1.49 -0.40
CA PHE A 4 27.28 -1.90 -1.79
C PHE A 4 27.61 -0.70 -2.71
N GLY A 5 27.91 0.49 -2.15
CA GLY A 5 28.24 1.68 -2.93
C GLY A 5 27.03 2.48 -3.46
N PHE A 6 25.81 1.96 -3.28
CA PHE A 6 24.56 2.67 -3.56
C PHE A 6 24.31 3.75 -2.49
N ASN A 7 24.97 4.89 -2.63
CA ASN A 7 24.74 6.09 -1.83
C ASN A 7 23.81 7.07 -2.57
N SER A 8 23.30 8.08 -1.86
CA SER A 8 22.35 9.04 -2.45
C SER A 8 22.90 9.77 -3.68
N LYS A 9 24.22 9.99 -3.76
CA LYS A 9 24.87 10.64 -4.90
C LYS A 9 24.89 9.72 -6.13
N PHE A 10 25.23 8.44 -5.93
CA PHE A 10 25.18 7.42 -6.98
C PHE A 10 23.76 7.27 -7.55
N ILE A 11 22.76 7.22 -6.66
CA ILE A 11 21.35 7.20 -7.07
C ILE A 11 21.01 8.47 -7.87
N GLY A 12 21.37 9.65 -7.36
CA GLY A 12 21.16 10.92 -8.07
C GLY A 12 21.76 10.95 -9.49
N THR A 13 23.02 10.52 -9.64
CA THR A 13 23.67 10.44 -10.96
C THR A 13 22.99 9.46 -11.91
N MET A 14 22.45 8.36 -11.39
CA MET A 14 21.69 7.39 -12.19
C MET A 14 20.39 8.03 -12.73
N PHE A 15 19.67 8.77 -11.87
CA PHE A 15 18.47 9.48 -12.29
C PHE A 15 18.74 10.53 -13.40
N GLU A 16 19.86 11.25 -13.31
CA GLU A 16 20.29 12.23 -14.30
C GLU A 16 20.70 11.57 -15.62
N GLN A 17 21.59 10.56 -15.57
CA GLN A 17 22.10 9.86 -16.76
C GLN A 17 20.99 9.17 -17.57
N PHE A 18 20.04 8.53 -16.89
CA PHE A 18 18.92 7.86 -17.54
C PHE A 18 17.72 8.78 -17.77
N ASN A 19 17.84 10.07 -17.42
CA ASN A 19 16.80 11.07 -17.56
C ASN A 19 15.45 10.57 -17.00
N LEU A 20 15.47 9.88 -15.86
CA LEU A 20 14.28 9.24 -15.28
C LEU A 20 13.26 10.27 -14.77
N TRP A 21 13.70 11.52 -14.59
CA TRP A 21 12.85 12.67 -14.27
C TRP A 21 12.19 13.32 -15.48
N ASN A 22 12.40 12.80 -16.69
CA ASN A 22 11.92 13.44 -17.91
C ASN A 22 10.38 13.38 -18.01
N LYS A 23 9.74 14.40 -17.42
CA LYS A 23 8.35 14.83 -17.61
C LYS A 23 7.33 13.72 -17.86
N PRO A 24 7.32 12.61 -17.07
CA PRO A 24 6.34 11.54 -17.25
C PRO A 24 4.92 12.04 -16.99
N LEU A 25 4.79 13.08 -16.16
CA LEU A 25 3.52 13.74 -15.84
C LEU A 25 3.02 14.64 -16.97
N ASP A 26 3.89 15.34 -17.71
CA ASP A 26 3.44 16.23 -18.80
C ASP A 26 2.74 15.44 -19.92
N GLU A 27 3.12 14.17 -20.12
CA GLU A 27 2.50 13.29 -21.12
C GLU A 27 1.43 12.35 -20.56
N ILE A 28 1.19 12.36 -19.24
CA ILE A 28 0.34 11.36 -18.60
C ILE A 28 -1.08 11.39 -19.15
N CYS A 29 -1.67 12.58 -19.33
CA CYS A 29 -3.03 12.73 -19.86
C CYS A 29 -3.17 12.07 -21.24
N ARG A 30 -2.17 12.22 -22.12
CA ARG A 30 -2.21 11.66 -23.47
C ARG A 30 -2.06 10.14 -23.47
N LYS A 31 -1.16 9.61 -22.63
CA LYS A 31 -0.89 8.17 -22.51
C LYS A 31 -2.03 7.44 -21.81
N SER A 32 -2.46 7.94 -20.65
CA SER A 32 -3.50 7.34 -19.82
C SER A 32 -4.87 7.33 -20.48
N ALA A 33 -5.20 8.33 -21.32
CA ALA A 33 -6.48 8.37 -22.02
C ALA A 33 -6.72 7.17 -22.95
N ARG A 34 -5.67 6.44 -23.34
CA ARG A 34 -5.74 5.32 -24.28
C ARG A 34 -5.61 3.95 -23.62
N ILE A 35 -5.37 3.90 -22.31
CA ILE A 35 -5.09 2.65 -21.58
C ILE A 35 -6.23 2.42 -20.59
N LYS A 36 -6.86 1.25 -20.67
CA LYS A 36 -7.89 0.85 -19.71
C LYS A 36 -7.21 0.41 -18.41
N VAL A 37 -7.76 0.84 -17.27
CA VAL A 37 -7.27 0.44 -15.93
C VAL A 37 -7.17 -1.07 -15.80
N SER A 38 -8.14 -1.80 -16.35
CA SER A 38 -8.15 -3.28 -16.36
C SER A 38 -6.95 -3.93 -17.05
N GLN A 39 -6.17 -3.21 -17.84
CA GLN A 39 -4.98 -3.76 -18.52
C GLN A 39 -3.77 -3.87 -17.59
N PHE A 40 -3.75 -3.14 -16.47
CA PHE A 40 -2.62 -3.12 -15.54
C PHE A 40 -3.07 -3.18 -14.07
N MET A 41 -4.38 -3.24 -13.81
CA MET A 41 -4.91 -3.39 -12.47
C MET A 41 -4.45 -4.72 -11.88
N TYR A 42 -3.86 -4.65 -10.70
CA TYR A 42 -3.54 -5.81 -9.90
C TYR A 42 -4.83 -6.48 -9.41
N THR A 43 -4.89 -7.81 -9.55
CA THR A 43 -5.99 -8.61 -8.99
C THR A 43 -5.61 -8.96 -7.57
N LEU A 44 -6.38 -8.46 -6.62
CA LEU A 44 -6.17 -8.69 -5.19
C LEU A 44 -6.38 -10.17 -4.85
N THR A 45 -5.64 -10.60 -3.84
CA THR A 45 -5.73 -11.93 -3.24
C THR A 45 -6.68 -11.94 -2.03
N GLU A 46 -7.16 -13.11 -1.63
CA GLU A 46 -8.02 -13.27 -0.42
C GLU A 46 -7.38 -12.70 0.86
N GLU A 47 -6.06 -12.58 0.91
CA GLU A 47 -5.33 -11.99 2.05
C GLU A 47 -5.41 -10.46 2.11
N GLU A 48 -5.82 -9.83 1.02
CA GLU A 48 -6.00 -8.38 0.90
C GLU A 48 -7.45 -7.94 1.17
N TYR A 49 -8.32 -8.91 1.47
CA TYR A 49 -9.68 -8.67 1.92
C TYR A 49 -9.84 -9.03 3.40
N VAL A 50 -10.81 -8.39 4.04
CA VAL A 50 -11.25 -8.69 5.40
C VAL A 50 -12.76 -8.51 5.48
N ASP A 51 -13.46 -9.49 6.06
CA ASP A 51 -14.90 -9.37 6.26
C ASP A 51 -15.21 -8.28 7.29
N GLN A 52 -16.33 -7.59 7.12
CA GLN A 52 -16.78 -6.51 8.01
C GLN A 52 -16.90 -6.92 9.48
N ASP A 53 -17.20 -8.19 9.73
CA ASP A 53 -17.40 -8.76 11.06
C ASP A 53 -16.13 -9.48 11.59
N ALA A 54 -15.04 -9.44 10.82
CA ALA A 54 -13.75 -10.02 11.22
C ALA A 54 -13.16 -9.32 12.45
N SER A 55 -12.38 -10.08 13.21
CA SER A 55 -11.74 -9.55 14.41
C SER A 55 -10.58 -8.60 14.06
N LEU A 56 -10.29 -7.64 14.94
CA LEU A 56 -9.10 -6.79 14.79
C LEU A 56 -7.80 -7.62 14.78
N ASN A 57 -7.76 -8.77 15.47
CA ASN A 57 -6.59 -9.65 15.48
C ASN A 57 -6.31 -10.24 14.10
N GLU A 58 -7.36 -10.67 13.40
CA GLU A 58 -7.26 -11.18 12.03
C GLU A 58 -6.76 -10.10 11.08
N ALA A 59 -7.34 -8.90 11.15
CA ALA A 59 -6.90 -7.77 10.34
C ALA A 59 -5.42 -7.42 10.58
N VAL A 60 -4.98 -7.40 11.84
CA VAL A 60 -3.57 -7.18 12.20
C VAL A 60 -2.67 -8.26 11.58
N HIS A 61 -3.08 -9.52 11.65
CA HIS A 61 -2.31 -10.63 11.09
C HIS A 61 -2.15 -10.51 9.58
N LYS A 62 -3.25 -10.28 8.85
CA LYS A 62 -3.25 -10.09 7.38
C LYS A 62 -2.37 -8.91 6.97
N LEU A 63 -2.49 -7.76 7.65
CA LEU A 63 -1.68 -6.58 7.37
C LEU A 63 -0.17 -6.85 7.57
N ILE A 64 0.21 -7.54 8.65
CA ILE A 64 1.63 -7.79 8.97
C ILE A 64 2.23 -8.87 8.07
N ILE A 65 1.59 -10.03 7.95
CA ILE A 65 2.14 -11.15 7.16
C ILE A 65 2.19 -10.81 5.69
N GLY A 66 1.11 -10.22 5.17
CA GLY A 66 1.05 -9.81 3.77
C GLY A 66 1.85 -8.54 3.47
N SER A 67 2.42 -7.89 4.49
CA SER A 67 3.06 -6.57 4.37
C SER A 67 2.16 -5.56 3.65
N HIS A 68 0.85 -5.66 3.86
CA HIS A 68 -0.16 -4.85 3.19
C HIS A 68 -0.31 -3.50 3.91
N GLN A 69 -0.45 -2.42 3.13
CA GLN A 69 -0.73 -1.09 3.69
C GLN A 69 -2.20 -0.88 4.06
N SER A 70 -3.08 -1.70 3.47
CA SER A 70 -4.52 -1.68 3.69
C SER A 70 -5.16 -3.00 3.30
N LEU A 71 -6.33 -3.27 3.88
CA LEU A 71 -7.23 -4.35 3.47
C LEU A 71 -8.52 -3.75 2.93
N LEU A 72 -9.10 -4.36 1.90
CA LEU A 72 -10.46 -4.06 1.48
C LEU A 72 -11.45 -4.71 2.43
N VAL A 73 -12.38 -3.93 2.95
CA VAL A 73 -13.44 -4.43 3.84
C VAL A 73 -14.61 -4.87 2.99
N THR A 74 -15.02 -6.12 3.14
CA THR A 74 -16.13 -6.71 2.39
C THR A 74 -17.32 -7.02 3.28
N LYS A 75 -18.51 -6.97 2.70
CA LYS A 75 -19.70 -7.61 3.25
C LYS A 75 -20.26 -8.52 2.17
N GLU A 76 -20.24 -9.81 2.42
CA GLU A 76 -20.55 -10.83 1.41
C GLU A 76 -19.64 -10.67 0.17
N LYS A 77 -20.15 -10.08 -0.91
CA LYS A 77 -19.41 -9.87 -2.17
C LYS A 77 -19.11 -8.41 -2.48
N ASP A 78 -19.62 -7.49 -1.66
CA ASP A 78 -19.49 -6.06 -1.89
C ASP A 78 -18.33 -5.49 -1.10
N ILE A 79 -17.51 -4.66 -1.76
CA ILE A 79 -16.49 -3.85 -1.10
C ILE A 79 -17.20 -2.65 -0.45
N ILE A 80 -17.18 -2.59 0.87
CA ILE A 80 -17.87 -1.55 1.65
C ILE A 80 -16.91 -0.56 2.31
N GLY A 81 -15.60 -0.83 2.28
CA GLY A 81 -14.63 0.05 2.93
C GLY A 81 -13.17 -0.32 2.71
N LEU A 82 -12.31 0.43 3.41
CA LEU A 82 -10.87 0.27 3.41
C LEU A 82 -10.35 0.37 4.83
N LEU A 83 -9.64 -0.64 5.30
CA LEU A 83 -8.98 -0.65 6.61
C LEU A 83 -7.48 -0.42 6.41
N ARG A 84 -6.95 0.72 6.87
CA ARG A 84 -5.53 1.07 6.68
C ARG A 84 -4.70 0.60 7.87
N LEU A 85 -3.46 0.18 7.60
CA LEU A 85 -2.49 -0.20 8.64
C LEU A 85 -2.28 0.90 9.68
N LYS A 86 -2.27 2.17 9.24
CA LYS A 86 -2.18 3.34 10.13
C LYS A 86 -3.31 3.37 11.16
N ASP A 87 -4.55 3.18 10.73
CA ASP A 87 -5.72 3.27 11.62
C ASP A 87 -5.72 2.10 12.62
N VAL A 88 -5.33 0.91 12.16
CA VAL A 88 -5.15 -0.28 13.01
C VAL A 88 -4.05 -0.04 14.04
N PHE A 89 -2.91 0.50 13.63
CA PHE A 89 -1.80 0.84 14.51
C PHE A 89 -2.23 1.84 15.60
N GLU A 90 -2.89 2.93 15.22
CA GLU A 90 -3.42 3.92 16.17
C GLU A 90 -4.39 3.27 17.17
N LYS A 91 -5.28 2.38 16.70
CA LYS A 91 -6.21 1.66 17.57
C LYS A 91 -5.50 0.73 18.55
N VAL A 92 -4.46 0.03 18.11
CA VAL A 92 -3.65 -0.85 18.97
C VAL A 92 -2.91 -0.02 20.02
N CYS A 93 -2.23 1.06 19.63
CA CYS A 93 -1.56 1.96 20.57
C CYS A 93 -2.53 2.55 21.61
N SER A 94 -3.72 2.96 21.17
CA SER A 94 -4.77 3.46 22.07
C SER A 94 -5.19 2.40 23.09
N ARG A 95 -5.36 1.13 22.68
CA ARG A 95 -5.70 0.03 23.60
C ARG A 95 -4.58 -0.22 24.60
N ILE A 96 -3.31 -0.23 24.16
CA ILE A 96 -2.15 -0.40 25.04
C ILE A 96 -2.10 0.70 26.09
N ASN A 97 -2.28 1.97 25.69
CA ASN A 97 -2.24 3.11 26.61
C ASN A 97 -3.42 3.14 27.60
N ALA A 98 -4.55 2.51 27.26
CA ALA A 98 -5.70 2.42 28.13
C ALA A 98 -5.59 1.29 29.18
N CYS A 99 -4.66 0.35 28.98
CA CYS A 99 -4.38 -0.69 29.98
C CYS A 99 -3.76 -0.04 31.22
N LYS A 100 -4.48 -0.11 32.34
CA LYS A 100 -3.91 0.16 33.67
C LYS A 100 -3.26 -1.13 34.14
N LEU A 101 -1.96 -1.25 33.93
CA LEU A 101 -1.11 -2.27 34.56
C LEU A 101 -0.52 -1.70 35.85
#